data_AF-U2Q1C3-F1
#
_entry.id   AF-U2Q1C3-F1
#
_cell.length_a   1.000
_cell.length_b   1.000
_cell.length_c   1.000
_cell.angle_alpha   90.00
_cell.angle_beta   90.00
_cell.angle_gamma   90.00
#
_symmetry.space_group_name_H-M   'P 1'
#
loop_
_entity.id
_entity.type
_entity.pdbx_description
1 polymer ?
#
loop_
_entity_poly.entity_id
_entity_poly.type
_entity_poly.pdbx_seq_one_letter_code
_entity_poly.pdbx_strand_id
1 'polypeptide(L)'
;MWRPLVRFVVAGARRRIVVRGNPVRVRSCPAAVNGNEVEGQQVGNAAAGDPALRRAMVTGVNRQQMIDDSLMGHGTVALDIFDSFDWGIKADTASLVDGDAAGAQRILEDAGWRAGSDGIRAEDDQRASFQLLYPPNDSGRQAIAEAFSAQMAPLGIEVEPTSGDFTWQVDHNRSNAVVLGGGRLNPYHEYTMLRSSSGHSRGWSNISCYANPTVDGHLDEALAASDQGTAREQWHAALWDGTTGGSILGDAPYVTICYIVTICSITHNYFVRDGLGIGTQRVHPHDHFLQVIHNLGSWGVSA
;
A
#
# COMPACT_ATOMS: atom_id res chain seq x y z
N MET A 1 -39.08 -12.42 -8.18
CA MET A 1 -38.58 -13.36 -9.20
C MET A 1 -37.81 -12.54 -10.24
N TRP A 2 -36.53 -12.27 -9.98
CA TRP A 2 -35.70 -11.43 -10.85
C TRP A 2 -34.77 -12.33 -11.66
N ARG A 3 -34.98 -12.33 -12.98
CA ARG A 3 -34.06 -12.93 -13.95
C ARG A 3 -32.99 -11.88 -14.30
N PRO A 4 -31.69 -12.16 -14.18
CA PRO A 4 -30.69 -11.41 -14.90
C PRO A 4 -30.55 -12.02 -16.30
N LEU A 5 -30.91 -11.24 -17.31
CA LEU A 5 -30.72 -11.56 -18.72
C LEU A 5 -29.74 -10.54 -19.28
N VAL A 6 -28.45 -10.80 -19.09
CA VAL A 6 -27.39 -10.25 -19.95
C VAL A 6 -26.52 -11.43 -20.37
N ARG A 7 -26.98 -12.11 -21.42
CA ARG A 7 -26.22 -13.13 -22.14
C ARG A 7 -25.29 -12.37 -23.09
N PHE A 8 -24.04 -12.13 -22.70
CA PHE A 8 -23.00 -11.85 -23.69
C PHE A 8 -22.70 -13.17 -24.43
N VAL A 9 -23.48 -13.47 -25.47
CA VAL A 9 -23.09 -14.48 -26.45
C VAL A 9 -22.08 -13.82 -27.37
N VAL A 10 -20.80 -13.82 -26.96
CA VAL A 10 -19.71 -13.57 -27.89
C VAL A 10 -19.37 -14.92 -28.51
N ALA A 11 -19.82 -15.13 -29.74
CA ALA A 11 -19.55 -16.34 -30.50
C ALA A 11 -18.04 -16.48 -30.77
N GLY A 12 -17.48 -17.63 -30.40
CA GLY A 12 -16.07 -17.98 -30.59
C GLY A 12 -15.46 -18.50 -29.30
N ALA A 13 -14.88 -19.70 -29.36
CA ALA A 13 -14.12 -20.24 -28.25
C ALA A 13 -12.94 -19.28 -27.93
N ARG A 14 -12.82 -18.94 -26.66
CA ARG A 14 -11.78 -18.05 -26.12
C ARG A 14 -11.22 -18.72 -24.90
N ARG A 15 -9.89 -18.73 -24.79
CA ARG A 15 -9.21 -19.18 -23.58
C ARG A 15 -8.87 -18.01 -22.67
N ARG A 16 -8.99 -18.24 -21.37
CA ARG A 16 -8.54 -17.34 -20.33
C ARG A 16 -7.04 -17.55 -20.11
N ILE A 17 -6.27 -16.46 -20.17
CA ILE A 17 -4.85 -16.47 -19.80
C ILE A 17 -4.65 -15.57 -18.59
N VAL A 18 -3.80 -16.02 -17.67
CA VAL A 18 -3.59 -15.49 -16.33
C VAL A 18 -2.10 -15.13 -16.21
N VAL A 19 -1.77 -13.83 -16.15
CA VAL A 19 -0.38 -13.33 -16.28
C VAL A 19 0.10 -12.63 -15.02
N ARG A 20 1.13 -13.16 -14.33
CA ARG A 20 1.58 -12.63 -13.03
C ARG A 20 1.78 -11.09 -13.01
N GLY A 21 1.44 -10.42 -11.92
CA GLY A 21 1.51 -8.98 -11.72
C GLY A 21 1.84 -8.60 -10.27
N ASN A 22 2.27 -7.36 -10.03
CA ASN A 22 2.70 -6.89 -8.70
C ASN A 22 1.96 -5.62 -8.19
N PRO A 23 0.62 -5.63 -8.07
CA PRO A 23 -0.11 -4.52 -7.46
C PRO A 23 -0.18 -4.66 -5.95
N VAL A 24 0.33 -3.63 -5.29
CA VAL A 24 0.32 -3.50 -3.84
C VAL A 24 -0.82 -2.57 -3.48
N ARG A 25 -1.60 -2.92 -2.47
CA ARG A 25 -2.41 -1.94 -1.76
C ARG A 25 -1.68 -1.53 -0.51
N VAL A 26 -1.41 -0.24 -0.48
CA VAL A 26 -0.64 0.42 0.56
C VAL A 26 -1.58 1.39 1.20
N ARG A 27 -1.71 1.34 2.52
CA ARG A 27 -2.30 2.46 3.24
C ARG A 27 -1.18 3.45 3.51
N SER A 28 -1.35 4.68 3.03
CA SER A 28 -0.54 5.78 3.52
C SER A 28 -0.98 6.09 4.94
N CYS A 29 -0.04 6.04 5.88
CA CYS A 29 -0.17 6.76 7.12
C CYS A 29 0.53 8.11 6.88
N PRO A 30 -0.13 9.26 7.06
CA PRO A 30 0.60 10.51 7.17
C PRO A 30 1.68 10.31 8.23
N ALA A 31 2.96 10.31 7.88
CA ALA A 31 4.07 10.15 8.82
C ALA A 31 4.34 11.47 9.56
N ALA A 32 3.84 12.57 9.02
CA ALA A 32 3.83 13.85 9.70
C ALA A 32 2.82 13.86 10.85
N VAL A 33 3.36 13.79 12.07
CA VAL A 33 2.79 14.53 13.21
C VAL A 33 2.67 16.00 12.76
N ASN A 34 1.53 16.64 13.05
CA ASN A 34 1.21 18.02 12.67
C ASN A 34 2.46 18.94 12.59
N GLY A 35 2.61 19.72 11.50
CA GLY A 35 3.62 20.79 11.43
C GLY A 35 4.45 20.87 10.16
N ASN A 36 4.20 20.01 9.16
CA ASN A 36 4.78 20.19 7.84
C ASN A 36 3.97 21.23 7.05
N GLU A 37 4.66 22.06 6.28
CA GLU A 37 4.03 23.00 5.35
C GLU A 37 4.30 22.54 3.92
N VAL A 38 3.24 22.38 3.14
CA VAL A 38 3.32 22.09 1.71
C VAL A 38 2.59 23.19 0.97
N GLU A 39 3.33 23.95 0.15
CA GLU A 39 2.79 25.05 -0.66
C GLU A 39 1.95 26.06 0.16
N GLY A 40 2.40 26.40 1.38
CA GLY A 40 1.69 27.35 2.25
C GLY A 40 0.53 26.76 3.06
N GLN A 41 0.30 25.45 2.98
CA GLN A 41 -0.73 24.76 3.76
C GLN A 41 -0.11 23.88 4.84
N GLN A 42 -0.63 24.01 6.06
CA GLN A 42 -0.29 23.10 7.15
C GLN A 42 -0.88 21.72 6.87
N VAL A 43 -0.04 20.70 6.94
CA VAL A 43 -0.39 19.31 6.71
C VAL A 43 0.10 18.42 7.85
N GLY A 44 -0.26 17.14 7.77
CA GLY A 44 -0.05 16.15 8.81
C GLY A 44 -1.33 15.83 9.56
N ASN A 45 -1.24 14.78 10.37
CA ASN A 45 -2.33 14.32 11.20
C ASN A 45 -1.72 13.79 12.50
N ALA A 46 -1.96 14.48 13.62
CA ALA A 46 -1.35 14.10 14.89
C ALA A 46 -1.62 12.65 15.30
N ALA A 47 -2.83 12.13 15.11
CA ALA A 47 -3.14 10.73 15.42
C ALA A 47 -2.47 9.78 14.43
N ALA A 48 -2.66 9.99 13.11
CA ALA A 48 -2.15 9.06 12.11
C ALA A 48 -0.62 9.12 11.96
N GLY A 49 0.01 10.22 12.37
CA GLY A 49 1.46 10.44 12.38
C GLY A 49 2.16 10.01 13.66
N ASP A 50 1.43 9.79 14.75
CA ASP A 50 2.01 9.30 15.99
C ASP A 50 2.71 7.93 15.78
N PRO A 51 4.01 7.80 16.13
CA PRO A 51 4.74 6.55 15.92
C PRO A 51 4.16 5.34 16.67
N ALA A 52 3.61 5.53 17.86
CA ALA A 52 3.02 4.45 18.64
C ALA A 52 1.70 3.98 18.04
N LEU A 53 0.84 4.90 17.58
CA LEU A 53 -0.37 4.54 16.81
C LEU A 53 0.00 3.79 15.53
N ARG A 54 1.01 4.25 14.77
CA ARG A 54 1.46 3.55 13.55
C ARG A 54 1.96 2.14 13.86
N ARG A 55 2.80 1.97 14.88
CA ARG A 55 3.31 0.66 15.32
C ARG A 55 2.18 -0.25 15.79
N ALA A 56 1.23 0.26 16.56
CA ALA A 56 0.07 -0.50 17.03
C ALA A 56 -0.82 -0.94 15.87
N MET A 57 -1.09 -0.05 14.90
CA MET A 57 -1.86 -0.39 13.70
C MET A 57 -1.16 -1.48 12.86
N VAL A 58 0.16 -1.41 12.68
CA VAL A 58 0.94 -2.43 11.96
C VAL A 58 0.88 -3.79 12.68
N THR A 59 0.92 -3.78 14.01
CA THR A 59 0.91 -4.99 14.86
C THR A 59 -0.48 -5.62 14.92
N GLY A 60 -1.53 -4.81 15.08
CA GLY A 60 -2.89 -5.26 15.33
C GLY A 60 -3.69 -5.60 14.07
N VAL A 61 -3.32 -5.05 12.90
CA VAL A 61 -4.01 -5.38 11.64
C VAL A 61 -3.80 -6.84 11.27
N ASN A 62 -4.87 -7.56 10.97
CA ASN A 62 -4.83 -8.92 10.45
C ASN A 62 -5.06 -8.87 8.94
N ARG A 63 -3.96 -8.88 8.16
CA ARG A 63 -4.01 -8.74 6.71
C ARG A 63 -4.66 -9.95 6.04
N GLN A 64 -4.41 -11.15 6.56
CA GLN A 64 -4.99 -12.38 6.01
C GLN A 64 -6.51 -12.35 6.14
N GLN A 65 -7.03 -11.94 7.30
CA GLN A 65 -8.47 -11.78 7.50
C GLN A 65 -9.08 -10.73 6.56
N MET A 66 -8.42 -9.57 6.37
CA MET A 66 -8.90 -8.57 5.40
C MET A 66 -8.95 -9.14 3.98
N ILE A 67 -7.95 -9.94 3.59
CA ILE A 67 -7.91 -10.60 2.28
C ILE A 67 -9.08 -11.58 2.14
N ASP A 68 -9.31 -12.42 3.14
CA ASP A 68 -10.33 -13.45 3.10
C ASP A 68 -11.73 -12.85 3.08
N ASP A 69 -12.00 -11.90 3.98
CA ASP A 69 -13.33 -11.33 4.19
C ASP A 69 -13.69 -10.26 3.14
N SER A 70 -12.74 -9.38 2.80
CA SER A 70 -13.00 -8.20 1.96
C SER A 70 -12.57 -8.37 0.51
N LEU A 71 -11.61 -9.26 0.25
CA LEU A 71 -11.12 -9.57 -1.09
C LEU A 71 -11.50 -10.99 -1.54
N MET A 72 -12.32 -11.74 -0.80
CA MET A 72 -12.73 -13.11 -1.13
C MET A 72 -11.54 -14.07 -1.32
N GLY A 73 -10.48 -13.91 -0.51
CA GLY A 73 -9.26 -14.71 -0.60
C GLY A 73 -8.35 -14.32 -1.77
N HIS A 74 -8.69 -13.27 -2.51
CA HIS A 74 -7.93 -12.79 -3.66
C HIS A 74 -6.82 -11.80 -3.25
N GLY A 75 -5.91 -12.26 -2.40
CA GLY A 75 -4.82 -11.48 -1.81
C GLY A 75 -3.68 -12.35 -1.32
N THR A 76 -2.50 -11.75 -1.17
CA THR A 76 -1.39 -12.33 -0.42
C THR A 76 -0.90 -11.26 0.52
N VAL A 77 -0.64 -11.66 1.76
CA VAL A 77 -0.09 -10.79 2.78
C VAL A 77 1.18 -10.14 2.26
N ALA A 78 1.27 -8.83 2.47
CA ALA A 78 2.42 -8.00 2.12
C ALA A 78 2.78 -7.17 3.35
N LEU A 79 4.04 -7.28 3.75
CA LEU A 79 4.60 -6.53 4.87
C LEU A 79 5.37 -5.31 4.36
N ASP A 80 5.89 -5.40 3.14
CA ASP A 80 6.52 -4.31 2.41
C ASP A 80 6.09 -4.24 0.94
N ILE A 81 6.16 -3.05 0.34
CA ILE A 81 5.82 -2.77 -1.07
C ILE A 81 6.75 -3.52 -2.03
N PHE A 82 7.95 -3.87 -1.56
CA PHE A 82 9.02 -4.48 -2.33
C PHE A 82 9.37 -5.90 -1.88
N ASP A 83 8.56 -6.55 -1.03
CA ASP A 83 8.72 -7.97 -0.62
C ASP A 83 8.89 -8.96 -1.79
N SER A 84 8.44 -8.59 -2.99
CA SER A 84 8.57 -9.41 -4.21
C SER A 84 9.93 -9.28 -4.90
N PHE A 85 10.78 -8.34 -4.48
CA PHE A 85 12.12 -8.12 -5.01
C PHE A 85 13.18 -8.77 -4.12
N ASP A 86 14.29 -9.18 -4.74
CA ASP A 86 15.42 -9.81 -4.06
C ASP A 86 16.15 -8.87 -3.09
N TRP A 87 16.08 -7.57 -3.35
CA TRP A 87 16.62 -6.51 -2.49
C TRP A 87 15.64 -5.98 -1.45
N GLY A 88 14.38 -6.42 -1.46
CA GLY A 88 13.39 -6.03 -0.44
C GLY A 88 13.69 -6.66 0.93
N ILE A 89 12.81 -6.38 1.90
CA ILE A 89 13.00 -6.77 3.33
C ILE A 89 12.19 -8.01 3.75
N LYS A 90 11.84 -8.87 2.78
CA LYS A 90 11.01 -10.05 3.06
C LYS A 90 11.69 -11.02 4.05
N ALA A 91 13.02 -11.10 4.00
CA ALA A 91 13.78 -11.94 4.93
C ALA A 91 13.74 -11.37 6.35
N ASP A 92 13.90 -10.06 6.49
CA ASP A 92 13.91 -9.34 7.77
C ASP A 92 12.55 -9.36 8.46
N THR A 93 11.48 -9.36 7.67
CA THR A 93 10.09 -9.39 8.14
C THR A 93 9.54 -10.80 8.34
N ALA A 94 10.30 -11.86 8.04
CA ALA A 94 9.80 -13.24 8.04
C ALA A 94 9.32 -13.75 9.41
N SER A 95 9.79 -13.14 10.50
CA SER A 95 9.39 -13.46 11.88
C SER A 95 8.23 -12.62 12.39
N LEU A 96 7.81 -11.58 11.66
CA LEU A 96 6.72 -10.73 12.07
C LEU A 96 5.39 -11.46 11.94
N VAL A 97 4.58 -11.31 12.98
CA VAL A 97 3.21 -11.81 13.04
C VAL A 97 2.29 -10.61 13.13
N ASP A 98 1.29 -10.56 12.26
CA ASP A 98 0.26 -9.53 12.29
C ASP A 98 -1.01 -10.06 12.98
N GLY A 99 -1.99 -9.19 13.22
CA GLY A 99 -3.20 -9.53 13.96
C GLY A 99 -3.01 -9.71 15.47
N ASP A 100 -1.88 -9.27 16.05
CA ASP A 100 -1.67 -9.27 17.49
C ASP A 100 -2.37 -8.07 18.14
N ALA A 101 -3.68 -8.18 18.29
CA ALA A 101 -4.50 -7.15 18.94
C ALA A 101 -4.05 -6.85 20.38
N ALA A 102 -3.59 -7.87 21.13
CA ALA A 102 -3.11 -7.70 22.48
C ALA A 102 -1.75 -6.97 22.52
N GLY A 103 -0.86 -7.25 21.57
CA GLY A 103 0.38 -6.50 21.36
C GLY A 103 0.11 -5.05 20.98
N ALA A 104 -0.81 -4.80 20.05
CA ALA A 104 -1.22 -3.45 19.68
C ALA A 104 -1.78 -2.66 20.87
N GLN A 105 -2.64 -3.27 21.69
CA GLN A 105 -3.16 -2.64 22.91
C GLN A 105 -2.05 -2.29 23.91
N ARG A 106 -1.07 -3.19 24.12
CA ARG A 106 0.09 -2.93 24.98
C ARG A 106 0.94 -1.76 24.47
N ILE A 107 1.23 -1.72 23.16
CA ILE A 107 1.96 -0.61 22.53
C ILE A 107 1.27 0.73 22.80
N LEU A 108 -0.06 0.78 22.63
CA LEU A 108 -0.85 1.98 22.88
C LEU A 108 -0.83 2.36 24.37
N GLU A 109 -0.92 1.38 25.27
CA GLU A 109 -0.91 1.61 26.71
C GLU A 109 0.45 2.13 27.22
N ASP A 110 1.54 1.54 26.75
CA ASP A 110 2.90 1.95 27.10
C ASP A 110 3.20 3.36 26.58
N ALA A 111 2.62 3.73 25.43
CA ALA A 111 2.70 5.05 24.84
C ALA A 111 1.68 6.06 25.39
N GLY A 112 0.94 5.75 26.45
CA GLY A 112 0.04 6.72 27.10
C GLY A 112 -1.35 6.86 26.49
N TRP A 113 -1.66 6.21 25.38
CA TRP A 113 -2.99 6.21 24.77
C TRP A 113 -3.98 5.42 25.64
N ARG A 114 -4.94 6.11 26.27
CA ARG A 114 -5.94 5.53 27.17
C ARG A 114 -7.33 5.60 26.54
N ALA A 115 -8.15 4.56 26.73
CA ALA A 115 -9.53 4.58 26.25
C ALA A 115 -10.34 5.69 26.93
N GLY A 116 -10.98 6.54 26.13
CA GLY A 116 -11.96 7.52 26.58
C GLY A 116 -13.29 6.90 26.96
N SER A 117 -14.23 7.74 27.41
CA SER A 117 -15.58 7.29 27.82
C SER A 117 -16.42 6.71 26.68
N ASP A 118 -16.09 7.06 25.44
CA ASP A 118 -16.71 6.54 24.21
C ASP A 118 -15.95 5.35 23.61
N GLY A 119 -14.92 4.85 24.30
CA GLY A 119 -14.10 3.72 23.87
C GLY A 119 -12.99 4.06 22.88
N ILE A 120 -12.90 5.31 22.40
CA ILE A 120 -11.81 5.75 21.53
C ILE A 120 -10.68 6.28 22.38
N ARG A 121 -9.44 5.90 22.04
CA ARG A 121 -8.25 6.27 22.80
C ARG A 121 -7.92 7.74 22.62
N ALA A 122 -7.37 8.32 23.67
CA ALA A 122 -6.79 9.65 23.68
C ALA A 122 -5.49 9.66 24.47
N GLU A 123 -4.58 10.54 24.05
CA GLU A 123 -3.40 10.97 24.80
C GLU A 123 -3.49 12.51 24.88
N ASP A 124 -3.52 13.04 26.10
CA ASP A 124 -3.87 14.45 26.35
C ASP A 124 -5.16 14.90 25.62
N ASP A 125 -5.10 15.96 24.82
CA ASP A 125 -6.21 16.48 24.01
C ASP A 125 -6.30 15.81 22.62
N GLN A 126 -5.39 14.88 22.31
CA GLN A 126 -5.34 14.22 21.00
C GLN A 126 -6.15 12.92 21.02
N ARG A 127 -7.23 12.90 20.25
CA ARG A 127 -8.03 11.69 19.99
C ARG A 127 -7.37 10.81 18.92
N ALA A 128 -7.40 9.50 19.08
CA ALA A 128 -6.96 8.51 18.09
C ALA A 128 -8.00 8.37 16.97
N SER A 129 -8.19 9.44 16.19
CA SER A 129 -9.20 9.53 15.14
C SER A 129 -8.65 10.17 13.88
N PHE A 130 -8.92 9.57 12.72
CA PHE A 130 -8.54 10.13 11.41
C PHE A 130 -9.40 9.57 10.28
N GLN A 131 -9.42 10.29 9.14
CA GLN A 131 -10.07 9.83 7.92
C GLN A 131 -9.16 8.93 7.08
N LEU A 132 -9.75 7.94 6.42
CA LEU A 132 -9.12 7.04 5.47
C LEU A 132 -9.77 7.19 4.10
N LEU A 133 -9.10 7.93 3.22
CA LEU A 133 -9.61 8.29 1.91
C LEU A 133 -9.53 7.13 0.91
N TYR A 134 -10.57 6.98 0.09
CA TYR A 134 -10.60 6.05 -1.04
C TYR A 134 -11.41 6.62 -2.22
N PRO A 135 -11.11 6.22 -3.47
CA PRO A 135 -11.87 6.68 -4.63
C PRO A 135 -13.19 5.91 -4.78
N PRO A 136 -14.32 6.58 -5.09
CA PRO A 136 -15.65 5.96 -5.14
C PRO A 136 -15.81 4.88 -6.21
N ASN A 137 -14.95 4.88 -7.22
CA ASN A 137 -15.00 3.95 -8.35
C ASN A 137 -14.11 2.70 -8.18
N ASP A 138 -13.52 2.48 -6.99
CA ASP A 138 -12.74 1.29 -6.66
C ASP A 138 -13.32 0.59 -5.43
N SER A 139 -14.24 -0.36 -5.67
CA SER A 139 -14.89 -1.13 -4.61
C SER A 139 -13.92 -1.92 -3.75
N GLY A 140 -12.74 -2.27 -4.27
CA GLY A 140 -11.75 -2.99 -3.49
C GLY A 140 -11.01 -2.07 -2.51
N ARG A 141 -10.74 -0.81 -2.87
CA ARG A 141 -10.18 0.17 -1.92
C ARG A 141 -11.19 0.54 -0.85
N GLN A 142 -12.46 0.66 -1.22
CA GLN A 142 -13.55 0.83 -0.25
C GLN A 142 -13.58 -0.32 0.76
N ALA A 143 -13.62 -1.57 0.27
CA ALA A 143 -13.69 -2.75 1.14
C ALA A 143 -12.49 -2.83 2.11
N ILE A 144 -11.28 -2.47 1.64
CA ILE A 144 -10.10 -2.38 2.51
C ILE A 144 -10.21 -1.28 3.54
N ALA A 145 -10.74 -0.11 3.18
CA ALA A 145 -10.92 1.00 4.12
C ALA A 145 -11.91 0.61 5.23
N GLU A 146 -13.03 -0.01 4.87
CA GLU A 146 -14.05 -0.49 5.80
C GLU A 146 -13.52 -1.60 6.72
N ALA A 147 -12.83 -2.59 6.15
CA ALA A 147 -12.25 -3.68 6.94
C ALA A 147 -11.15 -3.22 7.89
N PHE A 148 -10.31 -2.29 7.43
CA PHE A 148 -9.29 -1.68 8.27
C PHE A 148 -9.93 -0.92 9.44
N SER A 149 -10.96 -0.10 9.16
CA SER A 149 -11.72 0.60 10.19
C SER A 149 -12.32 -0.37 11.22
N ALA A 150 -12.93 -1.47 10.76
CA ALA A 150 -13.50 -2.50 11.64
C ALA A 150 -12.45 -3.17 12.53
N GLN A 151 -11.23 -3.42 12.04
CA GLN A 151 -10.15 -4.02 12.85
C GLN A 151 -9.53 -3.03 13.84
N MET A 152 -9.56 -1.72 13.54
CA MET A 152 -9.01 -0.69 14.42
C MET A 152 -9.95 -0.30 15.56
N ALA A 153 -11.27 -0.43 15.37
CA ALA A 153 -12.25 -0.09 16.39
C ALA A 153 -12.06 -0.83 17.73
N PRO A 154 -11.80 -2.16 17.77
CA PRO A 154 -11.48 -2.88 19.02
C PRO A 154 -10.18 -2.44 19.71
N LEU A 155 -9.29 -1.75 18.99
CA LEU A 155 -8.06 -1.16 19.55
C LEU A 155 -8.33 0.24 20.13
N GLY A 156 -9.54 0.77 19.95
CA GLY A 156 -9.92 2.13 20.32
C GLY A 156 -9.35 3.18 19.37
N ILE A 157 -9.08 2.82 18.11
CA ILE A 157 -8.65 3.75 17.07
C ILE A 157 -9.82 3.97 16.12
N GLU A 158 -10.31 5.20 16.05
CA GLU A 158 -11.40 5.61 15.16
C GLU A 158 -10.85 5.89 13.77
N VAL A 159 -11.33 5.13 12.79
CA VAL A 159 -10.97 5.33 11.38
C VAL A 159 -12.25 5.55 10.61
N GLU A 160 -12.38 6.72 9.98
CA GLU A 160 -13.54 7.08 9.17
C GLU A 160 -13.23 6.85 7.67
N PRO A 161 -13.78 5.80 7.02
CA PRO A 161 -13.64 5.64 5.57
C PRO A 161 -14.35 6.78 4.83
N THR A 162 -13.60 7.58 4.07
CA THR A 162 -14.12 8.76 3.36
C THR A 162 -13.93 8.62 1.86
N SER A 163 -15.04 8.67 1.11
CA SER A 163 -15.00 8.63 -0.36
C SER A 163 -14.68 10.00 -0.95
N GLY A 164 -13.74 10.07 -1.89
CA GLY A 164 -13.50 11.25 -2.72
C GLY A 164 -12.72 10.90 -3.98
N ASP A 165 -12.96 11.57 -5.10
CA ASP A 165 -12.19 11.29 -6.33
C ASP A 165 -10.72 11.74 -6.19
N PHE A 166 -9.86 11.28 -7.11
CA PHE A 166 -8.41 11.57 -7.03
C PHE A 166 -8.07 13.05 -7.13
N THR A 167 -8.91 13.88 -7.77
CA THR A 167 -8.71 15.34 -7.85
C THR A 167 -8.87 15.95 -6.47
N TRP A 168 -9.94 15.58 -5.78
CA TRP A 168 -10.18 16.00 -4.40
C TRP A 168 -9.13 15.43 -3.43
N GLN A 169 -8.80 14.15 -3.55
CA GLN A 169 -7.82 13.50 -2.68
C GLN A 169 -6.43 14.14 -2.76
N VAL A 170 -6.00 14.64 -3.93
CA VAL A 170 -4.69 15.31 -4.06
C VAL A 170 -4.53 16.48 -3.08
N ASP A 171 -5.62 17.15 -2.74
CA ASP A 171 -5.62 18.29 -1.81
C ASP A 171 -5.82 17.87 -0.34
N HIS A 172 -6.14 16.60 -0.08
CA HIS A 172 -6.46 16.07 1.25
C HIS A 172 -5.53 14.94 1.70
N ASN A 173 -4.67 14.42 0.82
CA ASN A 173 -3.85 13.23 1.02
C ASN A 173 -2.65 13.42 1.96
N ARG A 174 -2.37 14.66 2.39
CA ARG A 174 -1.31 14.99 3.36
C ARG A 174 -1.84 15.21 4.78
N SER A 175 -3.14 15.43 4.94
CA SER A 175 -3.78 15.62 6.25
C SER A 175 -4.64 14.42 6.65
N ASN A 176 -4.84 13.46 5.73
CA ASN A 176 -5.63 12.27 5.94
C ASN A 176 -4.90 11.03 5.40
N ALA A 177 -5.19 9.87 5.99
CA ALA A 177 -4.70 8.60 5.48
C ALA A 177 -5.38 8.28 4.14
N VAL A 178 -4.70 7.55 3.26
CA VAL A 178 -5.23 7.20 1.94
C VAL A 178 -4.99 5.72 1.63
N VAL A 179 -6.01 5.04 1.10
CA VAL A 179 -5.81 3.72 0.48
C VAL A 179 -5.20 3.92 -0.90
N LEU A 180 -3.89 3.71 -0.99
CA LEU A 180 -3.12 3.77 -2.23
C LEU A 180 -3.04 2.41 -2.91
N GLY A 181 -2.81 2.47 -4.22
CA GLY A 181 -2.36 1.34 -5.01
C GLY A 181 -0.97 1.65 -5.56
N GLY A 182 0.01 0.81 -5.25
CA GLY A 182 1.39 0.91 -5.66
C GLY A 182 1.86 -0.35 -6.40
N GLY A 183 3.16 -0.47 -6.61
CA GLY A 183 3.77 -1.63 -7.28
C GLY A 183 4.39 -1.25 -8.62
N ARG A 184 5.69 -0.95 -8.58
CA ARG A 184 6.51 -0.73 -9.77
C ARG A 184 7.54 -1.84 -9.85
N LEU A 185 8.04 -2.11 -11.06
CA LEU A 185 9.16 -3.06 -11.26
C LEU A 185 10.53 -2.42 -11.04
N ASN A 186 10.58 -1.15 -10.62
CA ASN A 186 11.80 -0.42 -10.38
C ASN A 186 11.83 0.12 -8.93
N PRO A 187 13.03 0.22 -8.34
CA PRO A 187 13.20 0.75 -6.99
C PRO A 187 12.94 2.26 -6.92
N TYR A 188 12.87 2.97 -8.06
CA TYR A 188 12.59 4.41 -8.08
C TYR A 188 11.25 4.78 -7.42
N HIS A 189 10.31 3.85 -7.34
CA HIS A 189 9.09 4.07 -6.57
C HIS A 189 9.36 4.31 -5.09
N GLU A 190 10.32 3.59 -4.51
CA GLU A 190 10.78 3.76 -3.13
C GLU A 190 11.31 5.18 -2.93
N TYR A 191 12.17 5.63 -3.84
CA TYR A 191 12.68 6.99 -3.85
C TYR A 191 11.54 8.02 -3.83
N THR A 192 10.53 7.88 -4.69
CA THR A 192 9.40 8.83 -4.73
C THR A 192 8.51 8.79 -3.48
N MET A 193 8.51 7.69 -2.73
CA MET A 193 7.68 7.52 -1.54
C MET A 193 8.41 7.95 -0.26
N LEU A 194 9.71 7.70 -0.16
CA LEU A 194 10.49 7.87 1.07
C LEU A 194 11.39 9.10 1.06
N ARG A 195 11.80 9.63 -0.10
CA ARG A 195 12.67 10.80 -0.16
C ARG A 195 11.98 12.02 0.47
N SER A 196 12.61 12.64 1.45
CA SER A 196 12.04 13.79 2.16
C SER A 196 11.67 14.94 1.22
N SER A 197 12.54 15.27 0.26
CA SER A 197 12.31 16.35 -0.71
C SER A 197 11.07 16.12 -1.59
N SER A 198 10.63 14.87 -1.76
CA SER A 198 9.43 14.53 -2.52
C SER A 198 8.13 14.84 -1.77
N GLY A 199 8.19 15.08 -0.45
CA GLY A 199 7.00 15.36 0.37
C GLY A 199 6.48 16.80 0.29
N HIS A 200 7.29 17.72 -0.22
CA HIS A 200 7.08 19.18 -0.14
C HIS A 200 6.37 19.80 -1.34
N SER A 201 5.79 18.99 -2.24
CA SER A 201 5.05 19.49 -3.41
C SER A 201 3.71 18.79 -3.56
N ARG A 202 2.71 19.49 -4.11
CA ARG A 202 1.40 18.91 -4.39
C ARG A 202 1.52 17.70 -5.32
N GLY A 203 0.85 16.60 -4.99
CA GLY A 203 0.87 15.37 -5.79
C GLY A 203 0.80 14.10 -4.97
N TRP A 204 1.33 13.01 -5.55
CA TRP A 204 1.26 11.64 -5.01
C TRP A 204 2.61 11.08 -4.52
N SER A 205 3.70 11.82 -4.70
CA SER A 205 5.00 11.48 -4.14
C SER A 205 5.04 11.84 -2.66
N ASN A 206 5.62 10.96 -1.85
CA ASN A 206 5.77 11.07 -0.39
C ASN A 206 4.62 11.84 0.29
N ILE A 207 3.37 11.40 0.06
CA ILE A 207 2.19 12.04 0.66
C ILE A 207 2.17 11.93 2.19
N SER A 208 2.95 11.00 2.73
CA SER A 208 3.15 10.86 4.17
C SER A 208 3.95 12.02 4.77
N CYS A 209 4.63 12.83 3.93
CA CYS A 209 5.60 13.85 4.32
C CYS A 209 6.69 13.28 5.25
N TYR A 210 7.09 12.04 4.98
CA TYR A 210 8.13 11.33 5.72
C TYR A 210 9.50 11.97 5.48
N ALA A 211 10.31 12.07 6.53
CA ALA A 211 11.67 12.54 6.44
C ALA A 211 12.54 11.78 7.46
N ASN A 212 13.59 11.14 6.96
CA ASN A 212 14.62 10.51 7.77
C ASN A 212 15.97 10.71 7.04
N PRO A 213 16.93 11.46 7.62
CA PRO A 213 18.20 11.74 6.97
C PRO A 213 19.02 10.48 6.62
N THR A 214 18.92 9.42 7.42
CA THR A 214 19.59 8.14 7.14
C THR A 214 18.99 7.49 5.90
N VAL A 215 17.66 7.44 5.81
CA VAL A 215 16.96 6.93 4.63
C VAL A 215 17.29 7.76 3.39
N ASP A 216 17.26 9.08 3.48
CA ASP A 216 17.67 9.96 2.37
C ASP A 216 19.10 9.68 1.90
N GLY A 217 20.03 9.41 2.84
CA GLY A 217 21.41 9.03 2.54
C GLY A 217 21.49 7.72 1.74
N HIS A 218 20.81 6.67 2.19
CA HIS A 218 20.76 5.40 1.47
C HIS A 218 20.13 5.55 0.08
N LEU A 219 19.06 6.33 -0.04
CA LEU A 219 18.41 6.61 -1.33
C LEU A 219 19.35 7.35 -2.30
N ASP A 220 20.15 8.30 -1.80
CA ASP A 220 21.16 9.01 -2.60
C ASP A 220 22.30 8.09 -3.04
N GLU A 221 22.81 7.25 -2.15
CA GLU A 221 23.84 6.25 -2.47
C GLU A 221 23.33 5.22 -3.49
N ALA A 222 22.07 4.79 -3.37
CA ALA A 222 21.45 3.85 -4.31
C ALA A 222 21.34 4.42 -5.73
N LEU A 223 21.05 5.73 -5.86
CA LEU A 223 21.00 6.42 -7.14
C LEU A 223 22.40 6.72 -7.72
N ALA A 224 23.39 6.97 -6.86
CA ALA A 224 24.76 7.25 -7.27
C ALA A 224 25.57 5.98 -7.60
N ALA A 225 25.10 4.80 -7.17
CA ALA A 225 25.77 3.53 -7.37
C ALA A 225 26.03 3.22 -8.86
N SER A 226 27.26 2.80 -9.16
CA SER A 226 27.69 2.47 -10.52
C SER A 226 27.41 1.02 -10.94
N ASP A 227 26.92 0.19 -10.03
CA ASP A 227 26.60 -1.22 -10.24
C ASP A 227 25.32 -1.63 -9.50
N GLN A 228 24.69 -2.73 -9.95
CA GLN A 228 23.42 -3.18 -9.40
C GLN A 228 23.53 -3.79 -8.00
N GLY A 229 24.67 -4.34 -7.61
CA GLY A 229 24.85 -4.95 -6.30
C GLY A 229 24.80 -3.89 -5.21
N THR A 230 25.67 -2.88 -5.35
CA THR A 230 25.71 -1.72 -4.45
C THR A 230 24.36 -0.98 -4.42
N ALA A 231 23.74 -0.76 -5.59
CA ALA A 231 22.43 -0.12 -5.63
C ALA A 231 21.38 -0.89 -4.81
N ARG A 232 21.32 -2.21 -4.95
CA ARG A 232 20.37 -3.07 -4.22
C ARG A 232 20.59 -3.07 -2.72
N GLU A 233 21.83 -3.09 -2.26
CA GLU A 233 22.16 -2.99 -0.84
C GLU A 233 21.65 -1.67 -0.24
N GLN A 234 21.79 -0.58 -0.99
CA GLN A 234 21.34 0.75 -0.56
C GLN A 234 19.81 0.91 -0.63
N TRP A 235 19.15 0.33 -1.64
CA TRP A 235 17.68 0.25 -1.65
C TRP A 235 17.17 -0.57 -0.47
N HIS A 236 17.81 -1.69 -0.14
CA HIS A 236 17.49 -2.47 1.05
C HIS A 236 17.66 -1.63 2.33
N ALA A 237 18.79 -0.95 2.49
CA ALA A 237 19.10 -0.15 3.67
C ALA A 237 18.14 1.04 3.86
N ALA A 238 17.63 1.63 2.78
CA ALA A 238 16.60 2.65 2.83
C ALA A 238 15.27 2.11 3.42
N LEU A 239 14.94 0.84 3.16
CA LEU A 239 13.82 0.15 3.81
C LEU A 239 14.16 -0.26 5.25
N TRP A 240 15.35 -0.83 5.47
CA TRP A 240 15.84 -1.29 6.78
C TRP A 240 17.36 -1.49 6.79
N ASP A 241 18.09 -0.74 7.62
CA ASP A 241 19.55 -0.85 7.77
C ASP A 241 19.99 -1.69 9.00
N GLY A 242 19.03 -2.25 9.74
CA GLY A 242 19.24 -2.94 11.02
C GLY A 242 18.99 -2.07 12.25
N THR A 243 18.82 -0.76 12.08
CA THR A 243 18.58 0.23 13.13
C THR A 243 17.35 1.10 12.84
N THR A 244 17.23 1.63 11.63
CA THR A 244 16.14 2.48 11.16
C THR A 244 15.78 2.16 9.70
N GLY A 245 14.73 2.81 9.17
CA GLY A 245 14.32 2.64 7.78
C GLY A 245 12.89 3.07 7.52
N GLY A 246 12.55 3.28 6.23
CA GLY A 246 11.22 3.70 5.79
C GLY A 246 10.18 2.59 5.71
N SER A 247 10.50 1.39 6.20
CA SER A 247 9.59 0.24 6.22
C SER A 247 8.85 0.06 7.55
N ILE A 248 8.06 -1.01 7.65
CA ILE A 248 7.38 -1.40 8.89
C ILE A 248 8.33 -1.79 10.02
N LEU A 249 9.61 -2.10 9.75
CA LEU A 249 10.58 -2.41 10.79
C LEU A 249 11.06 -1.14 11.51
N GLY A 250 11.28 -0.07 10.74
CA GLY A 250 11.66 1.24 11.24
C GLY A 250 10.45 2.13 11.50
N ASP A 251 10.34 3.21 10.71
CA ASP A 251 9.45 4.31 10.99
C ASP A 251 8.01 4.04 10.56
N ALA A 252 7.74 3.10 9.67
CA ALA A 252 6.40 2.76 9.14
C ALA A 252 5.58 3.96 8.60
N PRO A 253 6.12 4.80 7.69
CA PRO A 253 5.34 5.86 7.02
C PRO A 253 4.20 5.30 6.16
N TYR A 254 4.35 4.08 5.66
CA TYR A 254 3.32 3.40 4.89
C TYR A 254 2.99 2.06 5.55
N VAL A 255 1.70 1.81 5.79
CA VAL A 255 1.22 0.52 6.29
C VAL A 255 0.76 -0.30 5.09
N THR A 256 1.65 -1.16 4.60
CA THR A 256 1.33 -2.08 3.51
C THR A 256 0.31 -3.11 4.01
N ILE A 257 -0.77 -3.32 3.27
CA ILE A 257 -1.86 -4.23 3.65
C ILE A 257 -1.74 -5.56 2.91
N CYS A 258 -1.69 -5.54 1.58
CA CYS A 258 -1.61 -6.76 0.80
C CYS A 258 -1.10 -6.51 -0.62
N TYR A 259 -0.56 -7.56 -1.23
CA TYR A 259 -0.56 -7.68 -2.69
C TYR A 259 -1.92 -8.26 -3.09
N ILE A 260 -2.64 -7.59 -3.98
CA ILE A 260 -3.96 -8.09 -4.38
C ILE A 260 -3.77 -9.29 -5.34
N VAL A 261 -4.18 -10.49 -4.94
CA VAL A 261 -4.30 -11.67 -5.82
C VAL A 261 -5.70 -11.73 -6.40
N THR A 262 -6.24 -10.61 -6.90
CA THR A 262 -7.31 -10.79 -7.85
C THR A 262 -6.71 -11.39 -9.08
N ILE A 263 -7.51 -12.22 -9.69
CA ILE A 263 -7.25 -12.79 -10.99
C ILE A 263 -7.00 -11.66 -12.03
N CYS A 264 -7.26 -10.38 -11.68
CA CYS A 264 -6.97 -9.12 -12.40
C CYS A 264 -5.77 -8.30 -11.86
N SER A 265 -5.22 -8.61 -10.68
CA SER A 265 -4.20 -7.79 -10.01
C SER A 265 -2.84 -8.50 -9.95
N ILE A 266 -2.65 -9.60 -9.22
CA ILE A 266 -1.45 -10.45 -9.42
C ILE A 266 -1.57 -11.24 -10.69
N THR A 267 -2.70 -11.26 -11.37
CA THR A 267 -2.72 -11.75 -12.73
C THR A 267 -3.49 -10.79 -13.59
N HIS A 268 -3.00 -10.37 -14.76
CA HIS A 268 -3.89 -9.70 -15.69
C HIS A 268 -4.65 -10.78 -16.47
N ASN A 269 -5.99 -10.76 -16.44
CA ASN A 269 -6.76 -11.64 -17.31
C ASN A 269 -6.84 -11.03 -18.69
N TYR A 270 -6.51 -11.85 -19.67
CA TYR A 270 -6.81 -11.55 -21.06
C TYR A 270 -7.71 -12.64 -21.60
N PHE A 271 -8.78 -12.22 -22.27
CA PHE A 271 -9.56 -13.10 -23.12
C PHE A 271 -8.89 -13.11 -24.49
N VAL A 272 -8.23 -14.21 -24.82
CA VAL A 272 -7.48 -14.36 -26.07
C VAL A 272 -8.31 -15.16 -27.06
N ARG A 273 -8.40 -14.66 -28.29
CA ARG A 273 -9.04 -15.36 -29.41
C ARG A 273 -8.31 -16.68 -29.66
N ASP A 274 -9.05 -17.76 -29.91
CA ASP A 274 -8.43 -19.00 -30.35
C ASP A 274 -7.66 -18.80 -31.66
N GLY A 275 -6.50 -19.45 -31.76
CA GLY A 275 -5.51 -19.22 -32.82
C GLY A 275 -4.59 -18.00 -32.62
N LEU A 276 -4.80 -17.17 -31.59
CA LEU A 276 -3.85 -16.13 -31.19
C LEU A 276 -2.93 -16.65 -30.07
N GLY A 277 -1.63 -16.77 -30.36
CA GLY A 277 -0.59 -17.04 -29.37
C GLY A 277 0.03 -15.73 -28.91
N ILE A 278 -0.07 -15.40 -27.61
CA ILE A 278 0.47 -14.14 -27.05
C ILE A 278 1.87 -14.31 -26.41
N GLY A 279 2.56 -15.41 -26.71
CA GLY A 279 3.88 -15.73 -26.14
C GLY A 279 3.89 -15.85 -24.60
N THR A 280 5.09 -16.01 -24.04
CA THR A 280 5.31 -15.99 -22.58
C THR A 280 5.34 -14.54 -22.10
N GLN A 281 4.49 -14.22 -21.12
CA GLN A 281 4.37 -12.89 -20.56
C GLN A 281 5.31 -12.71 -19.36
N ARG A 282 5.83 -11.49 -19.16
CA ARG A 282 6.61 -11.12 -17.96
C ARG A 282 5.68 -10.84 -16.78
N VAL A 283 6.25 -10.61 -15.59
CA VAL A 283 5.48 -10.04 -14.48
C VAL A 283 5.05 -8.62 -14.85
N HIS A 284 3.76 -8.30 -14.74
CA HIS A 284 3.22 -6.98 -15.04
C HIS A 284 3.27 -6.06 -13.79
N PRO A 285 3.72 -4.80 -13.89
CA PRO A 285 3.57 -3.81 -12.81
C PRO A 285 2.09 -3.48 -12.51
N HIS A 286 1.85 -2.70 -11.46
CA HIS A 286 0.58 -1.99 -11.24
C HIS A 286 0.40 -0.86 -12.26
N ASP A 287 0.04 -1.24 -13.47
CA ASP A 287 -0.31 -0.37 -14.60
C ASP A 287 -1.60 -0.89 -15.20
N HIS A 288 -2.43 0.03 -15.70
CA HIS A 288 -3.80 -0.32 -16.04
C HIS A 288 -4.05 -0.76 -17.49
N PHE A 289 -3.13 -0.69 -18.47
CA PHE A 289 -3.58 -0.93 -19.87
C PHE A 289 -2.59 -1.49 -20.92
N LEU A 290 -1.26 -1.50 -20.75
CA LEU A 290 -0.37 -1.81 -21.91
C LEU A 290 0.69 -2.89 -21.70
N GLN A 291 0.75 -3.54 -20.53
CA GLN A 291 1.82 -4.50 -20.25
C GLN A 291 1.73 -5.77 -21.10
N VAL A 292 0.52 -6.18 -21.51
CA VAL A 292 0.31 -7.38 -22.34
C VAL A 292 0.95 -7.29 -23.71
N ILE A 293 1.03 -6.08 -24.28
CA ILE A 293 1.60 -5.86 -25.61
C ILE A 293 3.12 -5.67 -25.58
N HIS A 294 3.76 -5.76 -24.40
CA HIS A 294 5.22 -5.62 -24.30
C HIS A 294 5.97 -6.64 -25.16
N ASN A 295 5.42 -7.84 -25.32
CA ASN A 295 6.00 -8.90 -26.16
C ASN A 295 5.24 -9.05 -27.49
N LEU A 296 4.55 -8.01 -27.99
CA LEU A 296 3.71 -8.09 -29.19
C LEU A 296 4.46 -8.68 -30.41
N GLY A 297 5.77 -8.41 -30.54
CA GLY A 297 6.61 -8.98 -31.59
C GLY A 297 6.78 -10.51 -31.54
N SER A 298 6.42 -11.16 -30.44
CA SER A 298 6.43 -12.62 -30.29
C SER A 298 5.07 -13.27 -30.57
N TRP A 299 4.04 -12.47 -30.88
CA TRP A 299 2.69 -12.99 -31.05
C TRP A 299 2.56 -13.71 -32.39
N GLY A 300 1.90 -14.86 -32.37
CA GLY A 300 1.64 -15.67 -33.54
C GLY A 300 0.14 -15.77 -33.80
N VAL A 301 -0.25 -15.77 -35.07
CA VAL A 301 -1.62 -16.08 -35.47
C VAL A 301 -1.59 -17.39 -36.26
N SER A 302 -2.23 -18.42 -35.72
CA SER A 302 -2.61 -19.61 -36.48
C SER A 302 -4.02 -19.43 -37.02
N ALA A 303 -4.26 -19.94 -38.23
CA ALA A 303 -5.58 -19.99 -38.86
C ALA A 303 -6.56 -20.83 -38.04
#